data_AF-W6L5S0-F1
#
_entry.id   AF-W6L5S0-F1
#
_cell.length_a   1.000
_cell.length_b   1.000
_cell.length_c   1.000
_cell.angle_alpha   90.00
_cell.angle_beta   90.00
_cell.angle_gamma   90.00
#
_symmetry.space_group_name_H-M   'P 1'
#
loop_
_entity.id
_entity.type
_entity.pdbx_description
1 polymer ?
#
loop_
_entity_poly.entity_id
_entity_poly.type
_entity_poly.pdbx_seq_one_letter_code
_entity_poly.pdbx_strand_id
1 'polypeptide(L)'
;MDGQFTKFLSEVLNRARQDGCGRVIIITSTAANAIMRKSVEVNNRRENGIQVQLFEEAELAVNITKHELVPTHTPLEPEEVKMALQAHALELHQLPRMLASDPVAAYFGLERGQVVRIERKSTSAGLYVTYRQVV
;
A
#
# COMPACT_ATOMS: atom_id res chain seq x y z
N MET A 1 -11.66 11.43 -24.67
CA MET A 1 -11.76 10.39 -23.62
C MET A 1 -11.33 10.91 -22.25
N ASP A 2 -10.64 12.06 -22.17
CA ASP A 2 -9.98 12.56 -20.94
C ASP A 2 -10.91 13.03 -19.81
N GLY A 3 -12.16 13.39 -20.12
CA GLY A 3 -13.16 13.79 -19.11
C GLY A 3 -14.01 12.63 -18.54
N GLN A 4 -13.99 11.45 -19.17
CA GLN A 4 -14.85 10.34 -18.78
C GLN A 4 -14.40 9.72 -17.45
N PHE A 5 -13.09 9.52 -17.27
CA PHE A 5 -12.57 8.93 -16.03
C PHE A 5 -12.77 9.85 -14.83
N THR A 6 -12.53 11.16 -14.95
CA THR A 6 -12.72 12.09 -13.83
C THR A 6 -14.17 12.16 -13.38
N LYS A 7 -15.12 12.09 -14.32
CA LYS A 7 -16.56 12.00 -14.02
C LYS A 7 -16.91 10.67 -13.34
N PHE A 8 -16.37 9.57 -13.85
CA PHE A 8 -16.53 8.25 -13.24
C PHE A 8 -15.98 8.23 -11.80
N LEU A 9 -14.78 8.77 -11.58
CA LEU A 9 -14.15 8.83 -10.27
C LEU A 9 -14.99 9.63 -9.28
N SER A 10 -15.53 10.79 -9.68
CA SER A 10 -16.37 11.59 -8.79
C SER A 10 -17.69 10.90 -8.43
N GLU A 11 -18.29 10.17 -9.37
CA GLU A 11 -19.49 9.37 -9.13
C GLU A 11 -19.22 8.24 -8.13
N VAL A 12 -18.14 7.47 -8.33
CA VAL A 12 -17.72 6.39 -7.43
C VAL A 12 -17.41 6.93 -6.04
N LEU A 13 -16.69 8.04 -5.94
CA LEU A 13 -16.35 8.66 -4.65
C LEU A 13 -17.58 9.18 -3.90
N ASN A 14 -18.58 9.73 -4.61
CA ASN A 14 -19.82 10.17 -3.99
C ASN A 14 -20.60 8.98 -3.42
N ARG A 15 -20.67 7.87 -4.16
CA ARG A 15 -21.28 6.64 -3.68
C ARG A 15 -20.54 6.06 -2.48
N ALA A 16 -19.21 5.95 -2.57
CA ALA A 16 -18.38 5.48 -1.46
C ALA A 16 -18.54 6.34 -0.20
N ARG A 17 -18.74 7.66 -0.35
CA ARG A 17 -19.02 8.56 0.77
C ARG A 17 -20.38 8.29 1.41
N GLN A 18 -21.42 8.02 0.60
CA GLN A 18 -22.75 7.67 1.10
C GLN A 18 -22.73 6.33 1.86
N ASP A 19 -21.93 5.38 1.38
CA ASP A 19 -21.77 4.06 1.97
C ASP A 19 -20.80 4.06 3.18
N GLY A 20 -20.19 5.20 3.52
CA GLY A 20 -19.25 5.32 4.65
C GLY A 20 -17.89 4.64 4.41
N CYS A 21 -17.51 4.40 3.16
CA CYS A 21 -16.27 3.73 2.79
C CYS A 21 -15.06 4.67 2.93
N GLY A 22 -14.03 4.23 3.66
CA GLY A 22 -12.75 4.95 3.76
C GLY A 22 -11.77 4.68 2.61
N ARG A 23 -12.00 3.62 1.82
CA ARG A 23 -11.11 3.18 0.74
C ARG A 23 -11.90 2.62 -0.44
N VAL A 24 -11.42 2.88 -1.65
CA VAL A 24 -11.96 2.40 -2.92
C VAL A 24 -10.83 1.80 -3.75
N ILE A 25 -11.06 0.63 -4.32
CA ILE A 25 -10.14 -0.05 -5.23
C ILE A 25 -10.76 -0.01 -6.63
N ILE A 26 -10.04 0.56 -7.59
CA ILE A 26 -10.45 0.63 -9.01
C ILE A 26 -9.53 -0.29 -9.80
N ILE A 27 -10.11 -1.18 -10.59
CA ILE A 27 -9.40 -2.12 -11.46
C ILE A 27 -9.67 -1.71 -12.91
N THR A 28 -8.61 -1.56 -13.71
CA THR A 28 -8.70 -1.22 -15.12
C THR A 28 -8.29 -2.39 -16.00
N SER A 29 -9.05 -2.67 -17.06
CA SER A 29 -8.72 -3.73 -18.03
C SER A 29 -7.55 -3.37 -18.95
N THR A 30 -7.28 -2.06 -19.10
CA THR A 30 -6.15 -1.54 -19.89
C THR A 30 -5.19 -0.76 -19.00
N ALA A 31 -3.99 -0.50 -19.53
CA ALA A 31 -2.99 0.31 -18.86
C ALA A 31 -3.56 1.69 -18.46
N ALA A 32 -3.29 2.11 -17.23
CA ALA A 32 -3.80 3.36 -16.70
C ALA A 32 -3.03 4.55 -17.30
N ASN A 33 -3.75 5.41 -18.01
CA ASN A 33 -3.19 6.63 -18.60
C ASN A 33 -2.72 7.63 -17.54
N ALA A 34 -1.78 8.51 -17.90
CA ALA A 34 -1.20 9.50 -16.99
C ALA A 34 -2.25 10.40 -16.29
N ILE A 35 -3.33 10.75 -17.00
CA ILE A 35 -4.43 11.54 -16.44
C ILE A 35 -5.15 10.78 -15.32
N MET A 36 -5.39 9.48 -15.50
CA MET A 36 -6.06 8.66 -14.49
C MET A 36 -5.22 8.59 -13.21
N ARG A 37 -3.93 8.30 -13.35
CA ARG A 37 -2.97 8.26 -12.25
C ARG A 37 -2.91 9.60 -11.51
N LYS A 38 -2.85 10.71 -12.25
CA LYS A 38 -2.84 12.07 -11.68
C LYS A 38 -4.13 12.42 -10.95
N SER A 39 -5.30 12.05 -11.49
CA SER A 39 -6.59 12.29 -10.84
C SER A 39 -6.72 11.53 -9.53
N VAL A 40 -6.26 10.28 -9.47
CA VAL A 40 -6.20 9.47 -8.24
C VAL A 40 -5.24 10.10 -7.23
N GLU A 41 -4.04 10.48 -7.66
CA GLU A 41 -3.05 11.13 -6.80
C GLU A 41 -3.58 12.45 -6.19
N VAL A 42 -4.23 13.28 -7.01
CA VAL A 42 -4.84 14.54 -6.55
C VAL A 42 -5.96 14.30 -5.54
N ASN A 43 -6.73 13.21 -5.68
CA ASN A 43 -7.73 12.83 -4.69
C ASN A 43 -7.07 12.39 -3.36
N ASN A 44 -6.09 11.50 -3.42
CA ASN A 44 -5.45 10.93 -2.21
C ASN A 44 -4.64 11.98 -1.41
N ARG A 45 -4.23 13.08 -2.04
CA ARG A 45 -3.58 14.21 -1.35
C ARG A 45 -4.55 15.07 -0.53
N ARG A 46 -5.87 14.95 -0.73
CA ARG A 46 -6.86 15.74 0.01
C ARG A 46 -6.98 15.18 1.43
N GLU A 47 -6.90 16.05 2.42
CA GLU A 47 -7.15 15.67 3.82
C GLU A 47 -8.57 15.11 3.98
N ASN A 48 -8.68 13.99 4.69
CA ASN A 48 -9.93 13.26 4.95
C ASN A 48 -10.68 12.79 3.68
N GLY A 49 -9.96 12.61 2.57
CA GLY A 49 -10.49 11.98 1.36
C GLY A 49 -10.58 10.46 1.49
N ILE A 50 -11.50 9.86 0.74
CA ILE A 50 -11.55 8.41 0.54
C ILE A 50 -10.28 8.01 -0.22
N GLN A 51 -9.53 7.05 0.31
CA GLN A 51 -8.30 6.57 -0.32
C GLN A 51 -8.63 5.76 -1.56
N VAL A 52 -8.02 6.10 -2.70
CA VAL A 52 -8.25 5.41 -3.97
C VAL A 52 -7.00 4.66 -4.39
N GLN A 53 -7.13 3.35 -4.62
CA GLN A 53 -6.10 2.52 -5.22
C GLN A 53 -6.50 2.20 -6.66
N LEU A 54 -5.52 2.24 -7.56
CA LEU A 54 -5.69 1.95 -8.98
C LEU A 54 -4.80 0.77 -9.33
N PHE A 55 -5.41 -0.31 -9.80
CA PHE A 55 -4.71 -1.51 -10.27
C PHE A 55 -5.07 -1.81 -11.70
N GLU A 56 -4.11 -2.36 -12.44
CA GLU A 56 -4.38 -2.94 -13.75
C GLU A 56 -4.74 -4.42 -13.57
N GLU A 57 -5.71 -4.92 -14.33
CA GLU A 57 -6.15 -6.32 -14.25
C GLU A 57 -4.98 -7.30 -14.44
N ALA A 58 -4.04 -6.93 -15.32
CA ALA A 58 -2.82 -7.70 -15.56
C ALA A 58 -1.91 -7.81 -14.32
N GLU A 59 -1.88 -6.81 -13.43
CA GLU A 59 -1.11 -6.83 -12.18
C GLU A 59 -1.69 -7.82 -11.16
N LEU A 60 -2.99 -8.10 -11.28
CA LEU A 60 -3.73 -8.98 -10.36
C LEU A 60 -3.80 -10.44 -10.84
N ALA A 61 -3.29 -10.74 -12.05
CA ALA A 61 -3.33 -12.07 -12.63
C ALA A 61 -2.58 -13.13 -11.79
N VAL A 62 -1.54 -12.70 -11.06
CA VAL A 62 -0.76 -13.56 -10.15
C VAL A 62 -0.67 -12.90 -8.79
N ASN A 63 -0.96 -13.66 -7.74
CA ASN A 63 -0.76 -13.18 -6.38
C ASN A 63 0.73 -13.20 -6.02
N ILE A 64 1.37 -12.04 -6.07
CA ILE A 64 2.79 -11.83 -5.78
C ILE A 64 3.21 -12.30 -4.37
N THR A 65 2.30 -12.29 -3.39
CA THR A 65 2.63 -12.67 -2.01
C THR A 65 2.86 -14.18 -1.84
N LYS A 66 2.43 -14.98 -2.84
CA LYS A 66 2.65 -16.43 -2.87
C LYS A 66 3.94 -16.82 -3.58
N HIS A 67 4.67 -15.86 -4.14
CA HIS A 67 5.92 -16.12 -4.84
C HIS A 67 7.01 -16.53 -3.84
N GLU A 68 7.81 -17.55 -4.16
CA GLU A 68 8.84 -18.10 -3.25
C GLU A 68 9.85 -17.03 -2.78
N LEU A 69 10.23 -16.12 -3.67
CA LEU A 69 11.16 -15.02 -3.35
C LEU A 69 10.54 -13.88 -2.53
N VAL A 70 9.22 -13.86 -2.35
CA VAL A 70 8.53 -12.83 -1.57
C VAL A 70 8.33 -13.34 -0.15
N PRO A 71 9.05 -12.79 0.85
CA PRO A 71 8.88 -13.20 2.23
C PRO A 71 7.51 -12.78 2.80
N THR A 72 7.19 -13.26 4.00
CA THR A 72 5.94 -12.87 4.67
C THR A 72 6.06 -11.44 5.19
N HIS A 73 5.10 -10.60 4.84
CA HIS A 73 5.01 -9.21 5.25
C HIS A 73 3.77 -9.02 6.14
N THR A 74 3.98 -8.50 7.33
CA THR A 74 2.90 -8.21 8.30
C THR A 74 2.93 -6.72 8.64
N PRO A 75 1.91 -5.94 8.22
CA PRO A 75 1.76 -4.55 8.67
C PRO A 75 1.60 -4.51 10.19
N LEU A 76 2.28 -3.58 10.84
CA LEU A 76 2.22 -3.42 12.29
C LEU A 76 1.33 -2.26 12.69
N GLU A 77 0.58 -2.44 13.77
CA GLU A 77 -0.17 -1.37 14.43
C GLU A 77 0.76 -0.42 15.19
N PRO A 78 0.36 0.84 15.43
CA PRO A 78 1.22 1.84 16.09
C PRO A 78 1.79 1.40 17.44
N GLU A 79 1.03 0.64 18.22
CA GLU A 79 1.50 0.10 19.51
C GLU A 79 2.55 -1.00 19.34
N GLU A 80 2.37 -1.88 18.35
CA GLU A 80 3.35 -2.92 18.01
C GLU A 80 4.66 -2.32 17.49
N VAL A 81 4.57 -1.24 16.71
CA VAL A 81 5.74 -0.48 16.25
C VAL A 81 6.52 0.10 17.42
N LYS A 82 5.83 0.73 18.40
CA LYS A 82 6.47 1.26 19.60
C LYS A 82 7.19 0.15 20.38
N MET A 83 6.52 -0.99 20.57
CA MET A 83 7.11 -2.14 21.27
C MET A 83 8.35 -2.67 20.55
N ALA A 84 8.29 -2.83 19.22
CA ALA A 84 9.41 -3.31 18.42
C ALA A 84 10.62 -2.36 18.47
N LEU A 85 10.37 -1.05 18.35
CA LEU A 85 11.42 -0.03 18.44
C LEU A 85 12.08 -0.01 19.83
N GLN A 86 11.28 -0.07 20.90
CA GLN A 86 11.78 -0.12 22.27
C GLN A 86 12.62 -1.38 22.54
N ALA A 87 12.14 -2.56 22.11
CA ALA A 87 12.83 -3.83 22.30
C ALA A 87 14.22 -3.87 21.63
N HIS A 88 14.38 -3.13 20.53
CA HIS A 88 15.64 -3.06 19.79
C HIS A 88 16.45 -1.78 20.05
N ALA A 89 15.97 -0.90 20.95
CA ALA A 89 16.54 0.42 21.20
C ALA A 89 16.79 1.24 19.91
N LEU A 90 15.82 1.18 18.99
CA LEU A 90 15.87 1.87 17.70
C LEU A 90 14.90 3.05 17.65
N GLU A 91 15.23 4.03 16.83
CA GLU A 91 14.31 5.09 16.42
C GLU A 91 13.71 4.78 15.04
N LEU A 92 12.52 5.32 14.77
CA LEU A 92 11.77 5.06 13.54
C LEU A 92 12.60 5.38 12.27
N HIS A 93 13.37 6.46 12.30
CA HIS A 93 14.18 6.92 11.16
C HIS A 93 15.36 5.98 10.83
N GLN A 94 15.74 5.09 11.76
CA GLN A 94 16.81 4.13 11.60
C GLN A 94 16.33 2.86 10.89
N LEU A 95 15.02 2.67 10.74
CA LEU A 95 14.48 1.54 10.01
C LEU A 95 14.83 1.66 8.51
N PRO A 96 15.20 0.55 7.86
CA PRO A 96 15.30 0.50 6.41
C PRO A 96 13.99 0.92 5.75
N ARG A 97 14.09 1.59 4.60
CA ARG A 97 12.94 2.16 3.89
C ARG A 97 12.38 1.20 2.84
N MET A 98 11.06 1.23 2.66
CA MET A 98 10.31 0.58 1.59
C MET A 98 9.50 1.64 0.85
N LEU A 99 9.48 1.61 -0.48
CA LEU A 99 8.72 2.60 -1.24
C LEU A 99 7.22 2.31 -1.12
N ALA A 100 6.40 3.35 -1.04
CA ALA A 100 4.94 3.21 -1.16
C ALA A 100 4.52 2.64 -2.53
N SER A 101 5.37 2.75 -3.55
CA SER A 101 5.17 2.15 -4.87
C SER A 101 5.63 0.70 -4.96
N ASP A 102 6.15 0.10 -3.88
CA ASP A 102 6.50 -1.32 -3.87
C ASP A 102 5.23 -2.17 -4.10
N PRO A 103 5.27 -3.21 -4.95
CA PRO A 103 4.09 -4.05 -5.22
C PRO A 103 3.47 -4.64 -3.94
N VAL A 104 4.28 -5.03 -2.96
CA VAL A 104 3.79 -5.55 -1.68
C VAL A 104 3.17 -4.44 -0.84
N ALA A 105 3.76 -3.24 -0.84
CA ALA A 105 3.16 -2.09 -0.17
C ALA A 105 1.81 -1.71 -0.78
N ALA A 106 1.71 -1.71 -2.11
CA ALA A 106 0.45 -1.48 -2.81
C ALA A 106 -0.59 -2.57 -2.50
N TYR A 107 -0.18 -3.85 -2.47
CA TYR A 107 -1.05 -4.99 -2.15
C TYR A 107 -1.70 -4.87 -0.77
N PHE A 108 -0.91 -4.50 0.26
CA PHE A 108 -1.42 -4.26 1.61
C PHE A 108 -2.08 -2.86 1.78
N GLY A 109 -2.01 -2.02 0.75
CA GLY A 109 -2.50 -0.63 0.80
C GLY A 109 -1.84 0.18 1.91
N LEU A 110 -0.52 0.06 2.00
CA LEU A 110 0.28 0.72 3.01
C LEU A 110 0.48 2.19 2.69
N GLU A 111 0.46 2.98 3.75
CA GLU A 111 0.63 4.43 3.70
C GLU A 111 2.00 4.84 4.27
N ARG A 112 2.47 6.01 3.87
CA ARG A 112 3.73 6.57 4.34
C ARG A 112 3.77 6.62 5.87
N GLY A 113 4.89 6.20 6.43
CA GLY A 113 5.12 6.16 7.87
C GLY A 113 4.71 4.84 8.53
N GLN A 114 3.89 4.01 7.88
CA GLN A 114 3.59 2.67 8.39
C GLN A 114 4.84 1.77 8.37
N VAL A 115 4.85 0.79 9.27
CA VAL A 115 5.97 -0.14 9.42
C VAL A 115 5.48 -1.56 9.15
N VAL A 116 6.32 -2.32 8.47
CA VAL A 116 6.06 -3.72 8.12
C VAL A 116 7.13 -4.60 8.74
N ARG A 117 6.69 -5.65 9.43
CA ARG A 117 7.52 -6.77 9.85
C ARG A 117 7.66 -7.76 8.71
N ILE A 118 8.90 -8.10 8.37
CA ILE A 118 9.24 -9.01 7.27
C ILE A 118 9.94 -10.23 7.85
N GLU A 119 9.38 -11.40 7.58
CA GLU A 119 9.89 -12.69 8.05
C GLU A 119 10.37 -13.51 6.85
N ARG A 120 11.67 -13.84 6.85
CA ARG A 120 12.29 -14.64 5.78
C ARG A 120 13.07 -15.82 6.33
N LYS A 121 13.10 -16.91 5.58
CA LYS A 121 13.98 -18.05 5.88
C LYS A 121 15.44 -17.62 5.71
N SER A 122 16.28 -18.01 6.67
CA SER A 122 17.71 -17.73 6.68
C SER A 122 18.48 -19.04 6.80
N THR A 123 19.52 -19.21 5.99
CA THR A 123 20.37 -20.41 6.02
C THR A 123 21.11 -20.53 7.36
N SER A 124 21.49 -19.40 7.97
CA SER A 124 22.27 -19.39 9.22
C SER A 124 21.40 -19.38 10.47
N ALA A 125 20.29 -18.64 10.45
CA ALA A 125 19.46 -18.39 11.63
C ALA A 125 18.12 -19.15 11.62
N GLY A 126 17.82 -19.88 10.55
CA GLY A 126 16.50 -20.48 10.31
C GLY A 126 15.46 -19.43 9.91
N LEU A 127 15.16 -18.50 10.82
CA LEU A 127 14.25 -17.38 10.60
C LEU A 127 14.97 -16.05 10.86
N TYR A 128 14.83 -15.10 9.94
CA TYR A 128 15.32 -13.74 10.10
C TYR A 128 14.16 -12.76 10.00
N VAL A 129 14.02 -11.91 11.01
CA VAL A 129 12.99 -10.88 11.11
C VAL A 129 13.63 -9.52 10.90
N THR A 130 13.02 -8.70 10.05
CA THR A 130 13.42 -7.29 9.85
C THR A 130 12.20 -6.40 9.77
N TYR A 131 12.38 -5.10 10.00
CA TYR A 131 11.31 -4.12 9.98
C TYR A 131 11.64 -3.05 8.94
N ARG A 132 10.65 -2.64 8.14
CA ARG A 132 10.81 -1.58 7.15
C ARG A 132 9.73 -0.52 7.29
N GLN A 133 10.13 0.75 7.16
CA GLN A 133 9.21 1.89 7.15
C GLN A 133 8.85 2.28 5.71
N VAL A 134 7.57 2.52 5.44
CA VAL A 134 7.08 2.96 4.14
C VAL A 134 7.35 4.45 3.92
N VAL A 135 7.89 4.82 2.75
CA VAL A 135 8.22 6.20 2.33
C VAL A 135 7.71 6.56 0.94
#